data_AF-A0A5J4Q6W9-F1
#
_entry.id   AF-A0A5J4Q6W9-F1
#
_cell.length_a   1.000
_cell.length_b   1.000
_cell.length_c   1.000
_cell.angle_alpha   90.00
_cell.angle_beta   90.00
_cell.angle_gamma   90.00
#
_symmetry.space_group_name_H-M   'P 1'
#
loop_
_entity.id
_entity.type
_entity.pdbx_description
1 polymer ?
#
loop_
_entity_poly.entity_id
_entity_poly.type
_entity_poly.pdbx_seq_one_letter_code
_entity_poly.pdbx_strand_id
1 'polypeptide(L)' 'QCRVYQVHKEGSGVIAAKVMKEEDFEYGEWQTGIKLTKNVQNPFVLKYFNTNMNGEYTLTQMEYANLGV' A
#
# COMPACT_ATOMS: atom_id res chain seq x y z
N GLN A 1 -2.93 1.80 -14.60
CA GLN A 1 -3.95 0.90 -13.97
C GLN A 1 -3.29 0.10 -12.84
N CYS A 2 -3.91 -0.04 -11.66
CA CYS A 2 -3.33 -0.81 -10.54
C CYS A 2 -4.03 -2.16 -10.33
N ARG A 3 -3.31 -3.14 -9.77
CA ARG A 3 -3.85 -4.40 -9.26
C ARG A 3 -3.48 -4.58 -7.79
N VAL A 4 -4.37 -5.20 -7.03
CA VAL A 4 -4.15 -5.51 -5.61
C VAL A 4 -4.18 -7.02 -5.43
N TYR A 5 -3.19 -7.55 -4.73
CA TYR A 5 -3.04 -8.96 -4.43
C TYR A 5 -3.07 -9.20 -2.92
N GLN A 6 -3.69 -10.31 -2.51
CA GLN A 6 -3.51 -10.85 -1.17
C GLN A 6 -2.21 -11.65 -1.13
N VAL A 7 -1.32 -11.32 -0.19
CA VAL A 7 0.03 -11.89 -0.12
C VAL A 7 0.30 -12.40 1.29
N HIS A 8 0.88 -13.59 1.41
CA HIS A 8 1.44 -14.06 2.66
C HIS A 8 2.89 -13.58 2.80
N LYS A 9 3.20 -12.85 3.88
CA LYS A 9 4.53 -12.34 4.18
C LYS A 9 5.01 -12.90 5.52
N GLU A 10 6.19 -13.51 5.51
CA GLU A 10 6.82 -14.03 6.72
C GLU A 10 6.95 -12.94 7.80
N GLY A 11 6.58 -13.27 9.03
CA GLY A 11 6.57 -12.34 10.16
C GLY A 11 5.44 -11.30 10.19
N SER A 12 4.71 -11.07 9.09
CA SER A 12 3.57 -10.13 9.02
C SER A 12 2.22 -10.80 8.74
N GLY A 13 2.20 -12.08 8.35
CA GLY A 13 0.98 -12.80 8.01
C GLY A 13 0.40 -12.37 6.66
N VAL A 14 -0.92 -12.26 6.57
CA VAL A 14 -1.61 -11.84 5.34
C VAL A 14 -1.63 -10.32 5.22
N ILE A 15 -1.14 -9.82 4.09
CA ILE A 15 -1.13 -8.40 3.73
C ILE A 15 -1.73 -8.19 2.35
N ALA A 16 -1.98 -6.93 1.99
CA ALA A 16 -2.31 -6.54 0.63
C ALA A 16 -1.06 -5.94 -0.06
N ALA A 17 -0.87 -6.27 -1.34
CA ALA A 17 0.17 -5.73 -2.20
C ALA A 17 -0.46 -5.05 -3.41
N LYS A 18 -0.36 -3.72 -3.48
CA LYS A 18 -0.78 -2.93 -4.63
C LYS A 18 0.38 -2.78 -5.61
N VAL A 19 0.18 -3.19 -6.85
CA VAL A 19 1.14 -3.09 -7.95
C VAL A 19 0.59 -2.16 -9.02
N MET A 20 1.39 -1.20 -9.45
CA MET A 20 1.09 -0.36 -10.61
C MET A 20 2.38 0.00 -11.32
N LYS A 21 2.27 0.46 -12.57
CA LYS A 21 3.44 1.00 -13.27
C LYS A 21 3.98 2.22 -12.54
N GLU A 22 5.29 2.38 -12.57
CA GLU A 22 5.95 3.51 -11.94
C GLU A 22 5.60 4.83 -12.63
N GLU A 23 5.43 4.82 -13.96
CA GLU A 23 4.99 5.99 -14.75
C GLU A 23 3.60 6.53 -14.34
N ASP A 24 2.75 5.66 -13.77
CA ASP A 24 1.42 6.01 -13.28
C ASP A 24 1.46 6.47 -11.79
N PHE A 25 2.62 6.39 -11.12
CA PHE A 25 2.74 6.55 -9.68
C PHE A 25 3.12 7.98 -9.28
N GLU A 26 2.20 8.68 -8.62
CA GLU A 26 2.44 10.03 -8.13
C GLU A 26 3.11 10.06 -6.74
N TYR A 27 4.44 10.16 -6.75
CA TYR A 27 5.24 10.14 -5.51
C TYR A 27 4.92 11.30 -4.56
N GLY A 28 4.60 12.49 -5.09
CA GLY A 28 4.27 13.66 -4.28
C GLY A 28 2.97 13.50 -3.48
N GLU A 29 1.93 12.99 -4.13
CA GLU A 29 0.66 12.66 -3.49
C GLU A 29 0.84 11.55 -2.46
N TRP A 30 1.58 10.51 -2.82
CA TRP A 30 1.88 9.40 -1.93
C TRP A 30 2.57 9.85 -0.64
N GLN A 31 3.66 10.62 -0.75
CA GLN A 31 4.38 11.15 0.41
C GLN A 31 3.50 12.03 1.30
N THR A 32 2.62 12.82 0.69
CA THR A 32 1.68 13.68 1.41
C THR A 32 0.65 12.84 2.16
N GLY A 33 0.05 11.85 1.49
CA GLY A 33 -0.89 10.92 2.10
C GLY A 33 -0.28 10.17 3.29
N ILE A 34 0.92 9.60 3.13
CA ILE A 34 1.61 8.89 4.22
C ILE A 34 1.86 9.80 5.41
N LYS A 35 2.32 11.04 5.18
CA LYS A 35 2.54 12.01 6.28
C LYS A 35 1.25 12.33 7.03
N LEU A 36 0.13 12.48 6.32
CA LEU A 36 -1.18 12.76 6.91
C LEU A 36 -1.71 11.58 7.73
N THR A 37 -1.44 10.34 7.30
CA THR A 37 -1.91 9.14 8.01
C THR A 37 -0.95 8.66 9.09
N LYS A 38 0.28 9.16 9.12
CA LYS A 38 1.31 8.78 10.11
C LYS A 38 0.84 9.21 11.51
N ASN A 39 0.72 8.23 12.41
CA ASN A 39 0.25 8.38 13.80
C ASN A 39 -1.25 8.68 13.97
N VAL A 40 -2.06 8.58 12.92
CA VAL A 40 -3.52 8.65 13.05
C VAL A 40 -4.05 7.29 13.52
N GLN A 41 -4.68 7.25 14.70
CA GLN A 41 -5.41 6.07 15.18
C GLN A 41 -6.85 6.11 14.64
N ASN A 42 -7.02 5.90 13.34
CA ASN A 42 -8.34 5.82 12.71
C ASN A 42 -8.54 4.43 12.11
N PRO A 43 -9.56 3.66 12.55
CA PRO A 43 -9.80 2.31 12.06
C PRO A 43 -10.29 2.23 10.60
N PHE A 44 -10.64 3.37 9.98
CA PHE A 44 -11.07 3.45 8.58
C PHE A 44 -9.95 3.89 7.63
N VAL A 45 -8.73 4.08 8.14
CA VAL A 45 -7.57 4.48 7.35
C VAL A 45 -6.62 3.30 7.22
N LEU A 46 -6.37 2.89 5.97
CA LEU A 46 -5.44 1.82 5.64
C LEU A 46 -4.03 2.12 6.15
N LYS A 47 -3.44 1.18 6.89
CA LYS A 47 -2.04 1.21 7.28
C LYS A 47 -1.13 0.76 6.14
N TYR A 48 -0.13 1.57 5.84
CA TYR A 48 0.88 1.28 4.83
C TYR A 48 2.19 0.88 5.50
N PHE A 49 2.80 -0.20 5.03
CA PHE A 49 4.02 -0.77 5.62
C PHE A 49 5.28 -0.36 4.87
N ASN A 50 5.26 -0.45 3.54
CA ASN A 50 6.42 -0.16 2.70
C ASN A 50 5.98 0.13 1.25
N THR A 51 6.77 0.90 0.52
CA THR A 51 6.65 1.09 -0.93
C THR A 51 8.01 0.91 -1.57
N ASN A 52 8.11 0.04 -2.57
CA ASN A 52 9.33 -0.20 -3.32
C ASN A 52 9.10 0.08 -4.80
N MET A 53 10.11 0.62 -5.47
CA MET A 53 10.12 0.94 -6.89
C MET A 53 11.29 0.23 -7.53
N ASN A 54 11.11 -0.29 -8.75
CA ASN A 54 12.16 -1.01 -9.47
C ASN A 54 12.42 -0.47 -10.89
N GLY A 55 11.92 0.72 -11.22
CA GLY A 55 12.05 1.37 -12.52
C GLY A 55 10.94 1.03 -13.51
N GLU A 56 10.15 -0.02 -13.25
CA GLU A 56 8.99 -0.41 -14.07
C GLU A 56 7.69 -0.38 -13.26
N TYR A 57 7.74 -0.88 -12.01
CA TYR A 57 6.59 -0.98 -11.13
C TYR A 57 6.86 -0.38 -9.76
N THR A 58 5.79 0.18 -9.21
CA THR A 58 5.68 0.52 -7.79
C THR A 58 4.86 -0.55 -7.07
N LEU A 59 5.45 -1.12 -6.02
CA LEU A 59 4.83 -2.09 -5.12
C LEU A 59 4.61 -1.46 -3.74
N THR A 60 3.36 -1.26 -3.36
CA THR A 60 2.96 -0.80 -2.02
C THR A 60 2.41 -1.96 -1.19
N GLN A 61 3.04 -2.22 -0.04
CA GLN A 61 2.59 -3.16 0.98
C GLN A 61 1.71 -2.44 2.00
N MET A 62 0.52 -2.97 2.25
CA MET A 62 -0.47 -2.36 3.15
C MET A 62 -1.22 -3.43 3.92
N GLU A 63 -1.90 -3.02 5.00
CA GLU A 63 -2.74 -3.94 5.76
C GLU A 63 -3.81 -4.55 4.86
N TYR A 64 -4.09 -5.82 5.11
CA TYR A 64 -5.15 -6.50 4.40
C TYR A 64 -6.49 -6.11 5.02
N ALA A 65 -7.35 -5.48 4.22
CA ALA A 65 -8.72 -5.15 4.60
C ALA A 65 -9.69 -5.97 3.75
N ASN A 66 -10.37 -6.93 4.38
CA ASN A 66 -11.52 -7.61 3.79
C ASN A 66 -12.78 -6.95 4.32
N LEU A 67 -13.27 -5.95 3.60
CA LEU A 67 -14.62 -5.43 3.80
C LEU A 67 -15.56 -6.50 3.24
N GLY A 68 -15.87 -7.51 4.06
CA GLY A 68 -16.74 -8.61 3.68
C GLY A 68 -18.00 -8.08 3.00
N VAL A 69 -18.32 -8.66 1.85
CA VAL A 69 -19.58 -8.44 1.15
C VAL A 69 -20.66 -9.28 1.81
#